data_AF-A0AB37Z4P4-F1
#
_entry.id   AF-A0AB37Z4P4-F1
#
_cell.length_a   1.000
_cell.length_b   1.000
_cell.length_c   1.000
_cell.angle_alpha   90.00
_cell.angle_beta   90.00
_cell.angle_gamma   90.00
#
_symmetry.space_group_name_H-M   'P 1'
#
loop_
_entity.id
_entity.type
_entity.pdbx_description
1 polymer ?
#
loop_
_entity_poly.entity_id
_entity_poly.type
_entity_poly.pdbx_seq_one_letter_code
_entity_poly.pdbx_strand_id
1 'polypeptide(L)'
;MSPTDRVMQSYGRCCASPDFFDSFYRHFLASSPEVREKFANTEMNGQKLLLRQGILNLVMHARGMPDTKLRALGCSHSRAAMDIRPELYVLWQQALLQTIGEHDQQYCNETRNAWNEVLDKGIAVIKAGY
;
A
#
# COMPACT_ATOMS: atom_id res chain seq x y z
N MET A 1 -7.99 8.21 -19.85
CA MET A 1 -7.73 8.39 -18.41
C MET A 1 -6.36 7.80 -18.11
N SER A 2 -5.46 8.55 -17.48
CA SER A 2 -4.14 8.00 -17.12
C SER A 2 -4.28 6.92 -16.03
N PRO A 3 -3.33 5.97 -15.91
CA PRO A 3 -3.34 4.99 -14.82
C PRO A 3 -3.39 5.66 -13.42
N THR A 4 -2.67 6.76 -13.24
CA THR A 4 -2.62 7.49 -11.96
C THR A 4 -3.92 8.23 -11.64
N ASP A 5 -4.63 8.75 -12.65
CA ASP A 5 -5.96 9.34 -12.43
C ASP A 5 -6.99 8.28 -12.06
N ARG A 6 -6.93 7.10 -12.69
CA ARG A 6 -7.80 5.97 -12.34
C ARG A 6 -7.57 5.51 -10.90
N VAL A 7 -6.30 5.37 -10.50
CA VAL A 7 -5.93 5.01 -9.13
C VAL A 7 -6.41 6.05 -8.13
N MET A 8 -6.26 7.35 -8.41
CA MET A 8 -6.76 8.41 -7.52
C MET A 8 -8.29 8.35 -7.34
N GLN A 9 -9.05 8.11 -8.40
CA GLN A 9 -10.51 7.97 -8.32
C GLN A 9 -10.91 6.73 -7.52
N SER A 10 -10.28 5.59 -7.80
CA SER A 10 -10.47 4.34 -7.07
C SER A 10 -10.15 4.50 -5.58
N TYR A 11 -9.03 5.15 -5.27
CA TYR A 11 -8.60 5.40 -3.90
C TYR A 11 -9.55 6.33 -3.16
N GLY A 12 -10.09 7.35 -3.83
CA GLY A 12 -11.12 8.23 -3.28
C GLY A 12 -12.37 7.47 -2.86
N ARG A 13 -12.86 6.52 -3.69
CA ARG A 13 -14.01 5.66 -3.35
C ARG A 13 -13.68 4.72 -2.19
N CYS A 14 -12.50 4.11 -2.20
CA CYS A 14 -12.03 3.27 -1.09
C CYS A 14 -11.97 4.05 0.23
N CYS A 15 -11.44 5.28 0.22
CA CYS A 15 -11.36 6.13 1.41
C CYS A 15 -12.73 6.62 1.91
N ALA A 16 -13.75 6.66 1.04
CA ALA A 16 -15.12 6.96 1.42
C ALA A 16 -15.84 5.74 2.04
N SER A 17 -15.28 4.53 1.89
CA SER A 17 -15.79 3.34 2.56
C SER A 17 -15.23 3.26 4.00
N PRO A 18 -16.08 3.25 5.04
CA PRO A 18 -15.64 3.31 6.44
C PRO A 18 -14.64 2.22 6.84
N ASP A 19 -14.87 0.98 6.40
CA ASP A 19 -14.10 -0.19 6.86
C ASP A 19 -12.90 -0.53 5.97
N PHE A 20 -12.55 0.30 4.98
CA PHE A 20 -11.52 -0.03 4.00
C PHE A 20 -10.17 -0.41 4.63
N PHE A 21 -9.67 0.44 5.54
CA PHE A 21 -8.37 0.18 6.18
C PHE A 21 -8.43 -0.97 7.19
N ASP A 22 -9.59 -1.22 7.79
CA ASP A 22 -9.80 -2.37 8.67
C ASP A 22 -9.77 -3.68 7.87
N SER A 23 -10.44 -3.71 6.72
CA SER A 23 -10.39 -4.84 5.80
C SER A 23 -8.99 -5.08 5.25
N PHE A 24 -8.25 -4.02 4.92
CA PHE A 24 -6.86 -4.15 4.51
C PHE A 24 -6.01 -4.88 5.57
N TYR A 25 -6.03 -4.42 6.81
CA TYR A 25 -5.21 -5.05 7.86
C TYR A 25 -5.70 -6.45 8.21
N ARG A 26 -7.01 -6.72 8.11
CA ARG A 26 -7.55 -8.08 8.28
C ARG A 26 -6.94 -9.04 7.24
N HIS A 27 -6.95 -8.66 5.97
CA HIS A 27 -6.37 -9.47 4.89
C HIS A 27 -4.84 -9.58 5.01
N PHE A 28 -4.17 -8.47 5.32
CA PHE A 28 -2.71 -8.46 5.38
C PHE A 28 -2.18 -9.26 6.59
N LEU A 29 -2.77 -9.12 7.77
CA LEU A 29 -2.39 -9.90 8.95
C LEU A 29 -2.76 -11.40 8.80
N ALA A 30 -3.79 -11.72 8.03
CA ALA A 30 -4.11 -13.11 7.72
C ALA A 30 -3.11 -13.76 6.74
N SER A 31 -2.43 -12.96 5.91
CA SER A 31 -1.60 -13.45 4.80
C SER A 31 -0.36 -14.26 5.21
N SER A 32 0.23 -13.98 6.39
CA SER A 32 1.43 -14.68 6.87
C SER A 32 1.63 -14.51 8.38
N PRO A 33 2.12 -15.53 9.11
CA PRO A 33 2.56 -15.39 10.49
C PRO A 33 3.64 -14.31 10.68
N GLU A 34 4.55 -14.17 9.71
CA GLU A 34 5.60 -13.15 9.76
C GLU A 34 5.02 -11.74 9.70
N VAL A 35 4.00 -11.52 8.87
CA VAL A 35 3.31 -10.22 8.82
C VAL A 35 2.69 -9.94 10.19
N ARG A 36 2.00 -10.91 10.82
CA ARG A 36 1.45 -10.70 12.16
C ARG A 36 2.50 -10.32 13.19
N GLU A 37 3.65 -10.98 13.16
CA GLU A 37 4.76 -10.69 14.08
C GLU A 37 5.26 -9.25 13.94
N LYS A 38 5.41 -8.74 12.71
CA LYS A 38 5.82 -7.35 12.45
C LYS A 38 4.85 -6.30 13.01
N PHE A 39 3.59 -6.67 13.25
CA PHE A 39 2.55 -5.78 13.78
C PHE A 39 2.12 -6.10 15.22
N ALA A 40 2.75 -7.08 15.89
CA ALA A 40 2.29 -7.57 17.20
C ALA A 40 2.24 -6.49 18.30
N ASN A 41 3.08 -5.46 18.19
CA ASN A 41 3.18 -4.34 19.14
C ASN A 41 2.82 -3.00 18.50
N THR A 42 1.99 -3.00 17.46
CA THR A 42 1.61 -1.79 16.72
C THR A 42 0.27 -1.24 17.18
N GLU A 43 0.21 0.06 17.44
CA GLU A 43 -1.06 0.77 17.66
C GLU A 43 -1.79 0.92 16.32
N MET A 44 -2.84 0.12 16.13
CA MET A 44 -3.44 -0.08 14.81
C MET A 44 -4.23 1.12 14.28
N ASN A 45 -4.74 2.02 15.12
CA ASN A 45 -5.51 3.17 14.63
C ASN A 45 -4.58 4.21 13.97
N GLY A 46 -3.47 4.54 14.63
CA GLY A 46 -2.42 5.37 14.06
C GLY A 46 -1.79 4.71 12.84
N GLN A 47 -1.62 3.39 12.87
CA GLN A 47 -1.06 2.64 11.73
C GLN A 47 -1.95 2.68 10.48
N LYS A 48 -3.29 2.74 10.62
CA LYS A 48 -4.22 2.96 9.49
C LYS A 48 -4.08 4.37 8.90
N LEU A 49 -3.87 5.39 9.73
CA LEU A 49 -3.61 6.76 9.27
C LEU A 49 -2.28 6.84 8.50
N LEU A 50 -1.24 6.18 9.00
CA LEU A 50 0.06 6.09 8.32
C LEU A 50 -0.06 5.38 6.98
N LEU A 51 -0.81 4.28 6.91
CA LEU A 51 -1.07 3.58 5.66
C LEU A 51 -1.79 4.47 4.65
N ARG A 52 -2.81 5.22 5.09
CA ARG A 52 -3.54 6.16 4.22
C ARG A 52 -2.59 7.17 3.56
N GLN A 53 -1.65 7.70 4.35
CA GLN A 53 -0.63 8.62 3.84
C GLN A 53 0.41 7.92 2.96
N GLY A 54 0.80 6.68 3.31
CA GLY A 54 1.74 5.86 2.54
C GLY A 54 1.24 5.56 1.14
N ILE A 55 -0.01 5.12 1.00
CA ILE A 55 -0.64 4.88 -0.30
C ILE A 55 -0.69 6.19 -1.11
N LEU A 56 -1.09 7.31 -0.50
CA LEU A 56 -1.09 8.60 -1.18
C LEU A 56 0.32 8.98 -1.68
N ASN A 57 1.37 8.76 -0.89
CA ASN A 57 2.75 9.04 -1.32
C ASN A 57 3.16 8.19 -2.54
N LEU A 58 2.77 6.91 -2.60
CA LEU A 58 3.02 6.04 -3.76
C LEU A 58 2.33 6.61 -5.02
N VAL A 59 1.07 7.02 -4.90
CA VAL A 59 0.31 7.60 -6.02
C VAL A 59 0.90 8.94 -6.47
N MET A 60 1.27 9.82 -5.54
CA MET A 60 1.88 11.10 -5.86
C MET A 60 3.24 10.95 -6.55
N HIS A 61 4.04 9.96 -6.13
CA HIS A 61 5.29 9.64 -6.80
C HIS A 61 5.05 9.17 -8.25
N ALA A 62 4.07 8.28 -8.48
CA ALA A 62 3.70 7.86 -9.82
C ALA A 62 3.17 9.01 -10.70
N ARG A 63 2.69 10.11 -10.10
CA ARG A 63 2.31 11.37 -10.77
C ARG A 63 3.49 12.33 -11.01
N GLY A 64 4.72 11.92 -10.69
CA GLY A 64 5.93 12.71 -10.94
C GLY A 64 6.44 13.52 -9.74
N MET A 65 5.89 13.34 -8.53
CA MET A 65 6.51 13.95 -7.34
C MET A 65 7.85 13.28 -7.01
N PRO A 66 8.80 14.04 -6.40
CA PRO A 66 10.09 13.50 -5.97
C PRO A 66 9.96 12.26 -5.09
N ASP A 67 10.90 11.33 -5.25
CA ASP A 67 10.94 10.06 -4.54
C ASP A 67 11.43 10.18 -3.08
N THR A 68 11.73 11.39 -2.58
CA THR A 68 12.30 11.65 -1.25
C THR A 68 11.54 10.96 -0.12
N LYS A 69 10.19 10.97 -0.17
CA LYS A 69 9.36 10.29 0.83
C LYS A 69 9.45 8.77 0.73
N LEU A 70 9.54 8.22 -0.48
CA LEU A 70 9.67 6.79 -0.69
C LEU A 70 11.06 6.28 -0.30
N ARG A 71 12.11 7.07 -0.54
CA ARG A 71 13.46 6.77 -0.02
C ARG A 71 13.50 6.76 1.50
N ALA A 72 12.85 7.73 2.15
CA ALA A 72 12.72 7.74 3.61
C ALA A 72 11.97 6.51 4.14
N LEU A 73 10.92 6.05 3.44
CA LEU A 73 10.24 4.78 3.73
C LEU A 73 11.17 3.58 3.51
N GLY A 74 11.98 3.58 2.45
CA GLY A 74 13.00 2.57 2.19
C GLY A 74 13.98 2.45 3.36
N CYS A 75 14.51 3.57 3.86
CA CYS A 75 15.40 3.56 5.03
C CYS A 75 14.71 2.98 6.27
N SER A 76 13.46 3.36 6.54
CA SER A 76 12.74 2.88 7.72
C SER A 76 12.35 1.40 7.62
N HIS A 77 12.10 0.89 6.42
CA HIS A 77 11.75 -0.51 6.16
C HIS A 77 12.96 -1.40 5.89
N SER A 78 14.17 -0.82 5.81
CA SER A 78 15.41 -1.53 5.49
C SER A 78 15.77 -2.60 6.50
N ARG A 79 16.71 -3.48 6.13
CA ARG A 79 17.28 -4.49 7.03
C ARG A 79 17.89 -3.90 8.30
N ALA A 80 18.41 -2.68 8.24
CA ALA A 80 19.04 -1.99 9.37
C ALA A 80 18.02 -1.31 10.31
N ALA A 81 16.73 -1.26 9.95
CA ALA A 81 15.68 -0.62 10.71
C ALA A 81 14.56 -1.62 11.07
N MET A 82 13.39 -1.55 10.42
CA MET A 82 12.27 -2.46 10.71
C MET A 82 12.47 -3.88 10.15
N ASP A 83 13.46 -4.08 9.29
CA ASP A 83 13.79 -5.33 8.61
C ASP A 83 12.57 -5.94 7.91
N ILE A 84 11.96 -5.17 7.01
CA ILE A 84 10.82 -5.62 6.22
C ILE A 84 11.34 -6.29 4.96
N ARG A 85 11.32 -7.62 4.96
CA ARG A 85 11.84 -8.41 3.86
C ARG A 85 11.09 -8.11 2.54
N PRO A 86 11.79 -8.03 1.39
CA PRO A 86 11.22 -7.71 0.08
C PRO A 86 10.00 -8.53 -0.35
N GLU A 87 9.86 -9.76 0.14
CA GLU A 87 8.76 -10.68 -0.16
C GLU A 87 7.46 -10.24 0.50
N LEU A 88 7.52 -9.55 1.64
CA LEU A 88 6.33 -9.08 2.36
C LEU A 88 5.55 -8.01 1.58
N TYR A 89 6.21 -7.30 0.65
CA TYR A 89 5.55 -6.34 -0.22
C TYR A 89 4.60 -7.02 -1.22
N VAL A 90 4.86 -8.28 -1.60
CA VAL A 90 3.96 -9.05 -2.47
C VAL A 90 2.65 -9.33 -1.73
N LEU A 91 2.75 -9.74 -0.46
CA LEU A 91 1.59 -9.97 0.40
C LEU A 91 0.82 -8.68 0.67
N TRP A 92 1.54 -7.57 0.91
CA TRP A 92 0.96 -6.25 1.10
C TRP A 92 0.15 -5.80 -0.13
N GLN A 93 0.72 -5.95 -1.33
CA GLN A 93 0.07 -5.57 -2.58
C GLN A 93 -1.16 -6.44 -2.86
N GLN A 94 -1.07 -7.75 -2.63
CA GLN A 94 -2.21 -8.67 -2.79
C GLN A 94 -3.35 -8.32 -1.82
N ALA A 95 -3.04 -8.09 -0.55
CA ALA A 95 -4.03 -7.68 0.45
C ALA A 95 -4.70 -6.35 0.06
N LEU A 96 -3.91 -5.37 -0.41
CA LEU A 96 -4.44 -4.08 -0.87
C LEU A 96 -5.37 -4.24 -2.07
N LEU A 97 -4.97 -5.00 -3.10
CA LEU A 97 -5.80 -5.21 -4.29
C LEU A 97 -7.08 -5.98 -4.00
N GLN A 98 -7.04 -6.97 -3.11
CA GLN A 98 -8.22 -7.67 -2.64
C GLN A 98 -9.17 -6.68 -1.94
N THR A 99 -8.65 -5.88 -1.02
CA THR A 99 -9.42 -4.88 -0.28
C THR A 99 -10.04 -3.84 -1.21
N ILE A 100 -9.30 -3.37 -2.21
CA ILE A 100 -9.84 -2.43 -3.22
C ILE A 100 -11.01 -3.08 -3.97
N GLY A 101 -10.92 -4.37 -4.32
CA GLY A 101 -12.01 -5.09 -4.98
C GLY A 101 -13.29 -5.19 -4.14
N GLU A 102 -13.16 -5.20 -2.81
CA GLU A 102 -14.29 -5.23 -1.87
C GLU A 102 -14.91 -3.83 -1.64
N HIS A 103 -14.13 -2.76 -1.81
CA HIS A 103 -14.50 -1.41 -1.37
C HIS A 103 -14.65 -0.38 -2.51
N ASP A 104 -14.17 -0.68 -3.71
CA ASP A 104 -14.40 0.11 -4.91
C ASP A 104 -15.51 -0.52 -5.76
N GLN A 105 -16.71 0.07 -5.72
CA GLN A 105 -17.87 -0.38 -6.52
C GLN A 105 -17.64 -0.34 -8.04
N GLN A 106 -16.61 0.36 -8.51
CA GLN A 106 -16.20 0.43 -9.91
C GLN A 106 -14.92 -0.38 -10.18
N TYR A 107 -14.58 -1.30 -9.28
CA TYR A 107 -13.43 -2.17 -9.47
C TYR A 107 -13.61 -3.06 -10.70
N CYS A 108 -12.61 -3.05 -11.58
CA CYS A 108 -12.53 -3.85 -12.79
C CYS A 108 -11.07 -4.17 -13.11
N ASN A 109 -10.83 -4.96 -14.16
CA ASN A 109 -9.48 -5.35 -14.57
C ASN A 109 -8.59 -4.14 -14.88
N GLU A 110 -9.16 -3.08 -15.47
CA GLU A 110 -8.45 -1.85 -15.79
C GLU A 110 -8.05 -1.06 -14.53
N THR A 111 -8.88 -1.10 -13.48
CA THR A 111 -8.57 -0.52 -12.17
C THR A 111 -7.48 -1.33 -11.47
N ARG A 112 -7.59 -2.66 -11.49
CA ARG A 112 -6.56 -3.57 -10.95
C ARG A 112 -5.19 -3.35 -11.60
N ASN A 113 -5.15 -3.29 -12.93
CA ASN A 113 -3.91 -3.11 -13.68
C ASN A 113 -3.27 -1.74 -13.42
N ALA A 114 -4.09 -0.69 -13.31
CA ALA A 114 -3.60 0.64 -12.95
C ALA A 114 -3.02 0.69 -11.53
N TRP A 115 -3.66 0.01 -10.56
CA TRP A 115 -3.12 -0.13 -9.21
C TRP A 115 -1.79 -0.88 -9.20
N ASN A 116 -1.68 -2.02 -9.91
CA ASN A 116 -0.42 -2.74 -10.03
C ASN A 116 0.70 -1.83 -10.55
N GLU A 117 0.48 -1.15 -11.68
CA GLU A 117 1.48 -0.27 -12.29
C GLU A 117 1.95 0.84 -11.33
N VAL A 118 1.02 1.47 -10.59
CA VAL A 118 1.35 2.55 -9.65
C VAL A 118 2.09 2.02 -8.43
N LEU A 119 1.64 0.91 -7.86
CA LEU A 119 2.24 0.32 -6.66
C LEU A 119 3.64 -0.21 -6.97
N ASP A 120 3.85 -0.92 -8.08
CA ASP A 120 5.13 -1.50 -8.46
C ASP A 120 6.23 -0.45 -8.57
N LYS A 121 5.93 0.71 -9.17
CA LYS A 121 6.89 1.83 -9.29
C LYS A 121 7.38 2.30 -7.93
N GLY A 122 6.47 2.51 -6.98
CA GLY A 122 6.83 3.01 -5.66
C GLY A 122 7.43 1.94 -4.74
N ILE A 123 6.92 0.71 -4.80
CA ILE A 123 7.47 -0.44 -4.06
C ILE A 123 8.91 -0.71 -4.50
N ALA A 124 9.23 -0.58 -5.79
CA ALA A 124 10.61 -0.73 -6.28
C ALA A 124 11.59 0.25 -5.61
N VAL A 125 11.18 1.50 -5.40
CA VAL A 125 12.00 2.51 -4.70
C VAL A 125 12.22 2.13 -3.23
N ILE A 126 11.16 1.68 -2.55
CA ILE A 126 11.26 1.28 -1.13
C ILE A 126 12.17 0.05 -0.99
N LYS A 127 11.98 -0.96 -1.84
CA LYS A 127 12.78 -2.19 -1.85
C LYS A 127 14.26 -1.95 -2.16
N ALA A 128 14.59 -0.92 -2.96
CA ALA A 128 15.98 -0.56 -3.24
C ALA A 128 16.74 -0.06 -2.00
N GLY A 129 16.03 0.28 -0.91
CA GLY A 129 16.62 0.66 0.37
C GLY A 129 16.82 -0.49 1.36
N TYR A 130 16.41 -1.73 1.03
CA TYR A 130 16.57 -2.90 1.91
C TYR A 130 18.02 -3.39 1.96
#